data_AF-A0A2E2QVY7-F1
#
_entry.id   AF-A0A2E2QVY7-F1
#
_cell.length_a   1.000
_cell.length_b   1.000
_cell.length_c   1.000
_cell.angle_alpha   90.00
_cell.angle_beta   90.00
_cell.angle_gamma   90.00
#
_symmetry.space_group_name_H-M   'P 1'
#
loop_
_entity.id
_entity.type
_entity.pdbx_description
1 polymer ?
#
loop_
_entity_poly.entity_id
_entity_poly.type
_entity_poly.pdbx_seq_one_letter_code
_entity_poly.pdbx_strand_id
1 'polypeptide(L)'
;MASGVYGKVDVSSAGTWTEVVAASAGTKVATLNVVNRQGAATTVRVALRDAAGNVTDADCIEYDVSLPANGVLERTGIVLDSSNGLHVYASAAVSAVAYGIDS
;
A
#
# COMPACT_ATOMS: atom_id res chain seq x y z
N MET A 1 13.34 11.88 -13.34
CA MET A 1 11.98 11.46 -13.75
C MET A 1 11.99 10.10 -14.44
N ALA A 2 12.03 9.06 -13.63
CA ALA A 2 11.71 7.71 -14.06
C ALA A 2 10.23 7.45 -13.71
N SER A 3 9.37 7.32 -14.72
CA SER A 3 7.99 6.85 -14.52
C SER A 3 7.94 5.32 -14.58
N GLY A 4 7.18 4.68 -13.70
CA GLY A 4 7.04 3.22 -13.73
C GLY A 4 6.50 2.60 -12.46
N VAL A 5 6.77 1.30 -12.27
CA VAL A 5 6.39 0.53 -11.08
C VAL A 5 7.41 0.74 -9.97
N TYR A 6 6.96 1.16 -8.80
CA TYR A 6 7.78 1.33 -7.60
C TYR A 6 7.86 0.07 -6.76
N GLY A 7 6.77 -0.69 -6.71
CA GLY A 7 6.69 -1.89 -5.91
C GLY A 7 5.55 -2.80 -6.31
N LYS A 8 5.77 -4.09 -6.14
CA LYS A 8 4.76 -5.14 -6.22
C LYS A 8 5.03 -6.11 -5.09
N VAL A 9 4.05 -6.32 -4.23
CA VAL A 9 4.18 -7.25 -3.10
C VAL A 9 2.96 -8.16 -3.03
N ASP A 10 3.22 -9.41 -2.69
CA ASP A 10 2.18 -10.31 -2.22
C ASP A 10 2.10 -10.15 -0.71
N VAL A 11 1.03 -9.52 -0.23
CA VAL A 11 0.75 -9.38 1.22
C VAL A 11 0.26 -10.74 1.67
N SER A 12 1.19 -11.65 1.96
CA SER A 12 0.93 -13.08 2.16
C SER A 12 0.58 -13.43 3.61
N SER A 13 0.98 -12.59 4.56
CA SER A 13 0.71 -12.76 5.98
C SER A 13 -0.43 -11.86 6.42
N ALA A 14 -1.56 -12.46 6.78
CA ALA A 14 -2.66 -11.76 7.41
C ALA A 14 -2.17 -11.15 8.73
N GLY A 15 -2.57 -9.91 9.01
CA GLY A 15 -2.29 -9.32 10.32
C GLY A 15 -0.97 -8.55 10.44
N THR A 16 -0.24 -8.34 9.35
CA THR A 16 1.07 -7.65 9.39
C THR A 16 1.17 -6.56 8.34
N TRP A 17 1.69 -5.39 8.73
CA TRP A 17 2.06 -4.34 7.80
C TRP A 17 3.17 -4.81 6.87
N THR A 18 2.99 -4.61 5.58
CA THR A 18 3.95 -4.98 4.53
C THR A 18 4.32 -3.72 3.74
N GLU A 19 5.61 -3.48 3.59
CA GLU A 19 6.12 -2.38 2.76
C GLU A 19 5.88 -2.66 1.27
N VAL A 20 5.26 -1.71 0.58
CA VAL A 20 5.08 -1.73 -0.88
C VAL A 20 6.09 -0.79 -1.53
N VAL A 21 6.31 0.38 -0.94
CA VAL A 21 7.31 1.36 -1.40
C VAL A 21 8.08 1.85 -0.18
N ALA A 22 9.40 1.66 -0.17
CA ALA A 22 10.27 2.21 0.87
C ALA A 22 10.30 3.74 0.82
N ALA A 23 10.45 4.38 1.98
CA ALA A 23 10.76 5.80 2.04
C ALA A 23 12.11 6.06 1.35
N SER A 24 12.17 7.06 0.48
CA SER A 24 13.38 7.34 -0.31
C SER A 24 13.50 8.83 -0.61
N ALA A 25 14.73 9.31 -0.85
CA ALA A 25 14.94 10.69 -1.27
C ALA A 25 14.22 11.02 -2.60
N GLY A 26 13.86 12.29 -2.76
CA GLY A 26 13.04 12.77 -3.88
C GLY A 26 11.54 12.67 -3.58
N THR A 27 10.73 13.15 -4.51
CA THR A 27 9.26 13.10 -4.38
C THR A 27 8.69 12.13 -5.39
N LYS A 28 7.81 11.24 -4.94
CA LYS A 28 7.04 10.33 -5.80
C LYS A 28 5.56 10.66 -5.68
N VAL A 29 4.86 10.68 -6.81
CA VAL A 29 3.40 10.67 -6.85
C VAL A 29 2.97 9.29 -7.32
N ALA A 30 2.38 8.52 -6.42
CA ALA A 30 2.04 7.12 -6.61
C ALA A 30 0.52 6.90 -6.71
N THR A 31 0.19 5.87 -7.47
CA THR A 31 -1.09 5.15 -7.44
C THR A 31 -0.85 3.79 -6.81
N LEU A 32 -1.75 3.35 -5.93
CA LEU A 32 -1.75 2.05 -5.29
C LEU A 32 -3.01 1.28 -5.70
N ASN A 33 -2.83 0.06 -6.20
CA ASN A 33 -3.90 -0.92 -6.33
C ASN A 33 -3.67 -2.05 -5.31
N VAL A 34 -4.69 -2.33 -4.50
CA VAL A 34 -4.77 -3.52 -3.63
C VAL A 34 -5.87 -4.43 -4.17
N VAL A 35 -5.50 -5.64 -4.56
CA VAL A 35 -6.39 -6.60 -5.24
C VAL A 35 -6.63 -7.79 -4.32
N ASN A 36 -7.89 -8.00 -3.96
CA ASN A 36 -8.31 -9.19 -3.24
C ASN A 36 -8.40 -10.36 -4.23
N ARG A 37 -7.44 -11.28 -4.15
CA ARG A 37 -7.39 -12.48 -4.98
C ARG A 37 -8.16 -13.66 -4.34
N GLN A 38 -8.83 -13.42 -3.22
CA GLN A 38 -9.58 -14.43 -2.49
C GLN A 38 -11.02 -14.52 -3.02
N GLY A 39 -11.61 -15.70 -2.84
CA GLY A 39 -13.04 -15.95 -3.10
C GLY A 39 -13.98 -15.41 -2.02
N ALA A 40 -13.47 -14.71 -1.01
CA ALA A 40 -14.23 -14.11 0.09
C ALA A 40 -13.78 -12.66 0.30
N ALA A 41 -14.63 -11.86 0.96
CA ALA A 41 -14.26 -10.51 1.36
C ALA A 41 -13.11 -10.52 2.38
N THR A 42 -12.23 -9.53 2.28
CA THR A 42 -11.15 -9.26 3.22
C THR A 42 -11.26 -7.82 3.73
N THR A 43 -10.45 -7.46 4.71
CA THR A 43 -10.26 -6.06 5.15
C THR A 43 -8.84 -5.66 4.86
N VAL A 44 -8.67 -4.42 4.41
CA VAL A 44 -7.36 -3.85 4.12
C VAL A 44 -7.17 -2.53 4.87
N ARG A 45 -5.91 -2.20 5.13
CA ARG A 45 -5.47 -0.90 5.65
C ARG A 45 -4.30 -0.43 4.81
N VAL A 46 -4.19 0.88 4.64
CA VAL A 46 -3.10 1.52 3.91
C VAL A 46 -2.55 2.63 4.77
N ALA A 47 -1.23 2.69 4.93
CA ALA A 47 -0.58 3.69 5.78
C ALA A 47 0.67 4.27 5.12
N LEU A 48 1.02 5.49 5.53
CA LEU A 48 2.19 6.22 5.09
C LEU A 48 3.17 6.36 6.25
N ARG A 49 4.34 5.72 6.15
CA ARG A 49 5.31 5.69 7.26
C ARG A 49 6.72 5.43 6.77
N ASP A 50 7.73 5.87 7.51
CA ASP A 50 9.14 5.61 7.21
C ASP A 50 9.47 4.12 7.08
N ALA A 51 8.87 3.27 7.93
CA ALA A 51 9.04 1.82 7.90
C ALA A 51 7.78 1.09 8.39
N ALA A 52 7.53 -0.12 7.86
CA ALA A 52 6.34 -0.92 8.18
C ALA A 52 6.20 -1.24 9.69
N GLY A 53 7.32 -1.47 10.38
CA GLY A 53 7.33 -1.76 11.82
C GLY A 53 6.99 -0.55 12.71
N ASN A 54 6.94 0.65 12.14
CA ASN A 54 6.70 1.90 12.85
C ASN A 54 5.28 2.43 12.68
N VAL A 55 4.43 1.73 11.91
CA VAL A 55 3.08 2.20 11.58
C VAL A 55 2.20 2.27 12.83
N THR A 56 1.55 3.40 13.00
CA THR A 56 0.52 3.69 14.00
C THR A 56 -0.83 3.97 13.32
N ASP A 57 -1.91 4.03 14.10
CA ASP A 57 -3.24 4.32 13.54
C ASP A 57 -3.33 5.72 12.91
N ALA A 58 -2.50 6.68 13.34
CA ALA A 58 -2.47 8.04 12.79
C ALA A 58 -1.84 8.11 11.38
N ASP A 59 -1.08 7.09 10.98
CA ASP A 59 -0.42 7.02 9.68
C ASP A 59 -1.37 6.47 8.59
N CYS A 60 -2.54 5.96 8.97
CA CYS A 60 -3.46 5.27 8.08
C CYS A 60 -4.28 6.24 7.22
N ILE A 61 -4.27 6.03 5.90
CA ILE A 61 -5.15 6.69 4.93
C ILE A 61 -6.38 5.84 4.57
N GLU A 62 -6.34 4.55 4.91
CA GLU A 62 -7.46 3.61 4.84
C GLU A 62 -7.40 2.70 6.08
N TYR A 63 -8.54 2.44 6.72
CA TYR A 63 -8.58 1.62 7.94
C TYR A 63 -9.78 0.67 7.96
N ASP A 64 -9.48 -0.63 8.09
CA ASP A 64 -10.41 -1.76 8.10
C ASP A 64 -11.49 -1.70 7.01
N VAL A 65 -11.13 -1.17 5.83
CA VAL A 65 -12.06 -1.08 4.72
C VAL A 65 -12.30 -2.46 4.13
N SER A 66 -13.57 -2.81 3.94
CA SER A 66 -13.94 -4.08 3.33
C SER A 66 -13.60 -4.07 1.85
N LEU A 67 -12.85 -5.09 1.42
CA LEU A 67 -12.51 -5.35 0.03
C LEU A 67 -13.22 -6.64 -0.41
N PRO A 68 -14.29 -6.55 -1.23
CA PRO A 68 -15.07 -7.71 -1.66
C PRO A 68 -14.22 -8.79 -2.35
N ALA A 69 -14.74 -10.01 -2.43
CA ALA A 69 -14.12 -11.11 -3.18
C ALA A 69 -13.80 -10.67 -4.61
N ASN A 70 -12.58 -10.94 -5.09
CA ASN A 70 -12.10 -10.49 -6.42
C ASN A 70 -12.15 -8.97 -6.65
N GLY A 71 -12.30 -8.17 -5.59
CA GLY A 71 -12.39 -6.72 -5.66
C GLY A 71 -11.03 -6.02 -5.69
N VAL A 72 -11.07 -4.72 -6.00
CA VAL A 72 -9.89 -3.83 -5.99
C VAL A 72 -10.17 -2.56 -5.20
N LEU A 73 -9.18 -2.14 -4.42
CA LEU A 73 -9.08 -0.79 -3.86
C LEU A 73 -7.99 -0.05 -4.63
N GLU A 74 -8.32 1.14 -5.12
CA GLU A 74 -7.37 2.01 -5.84
C GLU A 74 -7.31 3.39 -5.20
N ARG A 75 -6.10 3.83 -4.83
CA ARG A 75 -5.81 5.19 -4.32
C ARG A 75 -4.79 5.85 -5.23
N THR A 76 -5.06 7.09 -5.64
CA THR A 76 -4.21 7.89 -6.52
C THR A 76 -3.73 9.14 -5.80
N GLY A 77 -2.69 9.79 -6.33
CA GLY A 77 -2.18 11.06 -5.79
C GLY A 77 -1.48 10.92 -4.43
N ILE A 78 -1.00 9.72 -4.09
CA ILE A 78 -0.24 9.49 -2.86
C ILE A 78 1.14 10.13 -3.05
N VAL A 79 1.48 11.11 -2.21
CA VAL A 79 2.79 11.75 -2.25
C VAL A 79 3.71 11.07 -1.24
N LEU A 80 4.86 10.58 -1.71
CA LEU A 80 5.86 9.89 -0.90
C LEU A 80 7.20 10.63 -0.99
N ASP A 81 7.96 10.56 0.10
CA ASP A 81 9.31 11.13 0.22
C ASP A 81 10.15 10.33 1.23
N SER A 82 11.25 10.91 1.71
CA SER A 82 12.14 10.26 2.68
C SER A 82 11.55 10.08 4.08
N SER A 83 10.44 10.76 4.38
CA SER A 83 9.72 10.64 5.65
C SER A 83 8.60 9.61 5.61
N ASN A 84 8.05 9.33 4.41
CA ASN A 84 6.86 8.48 4.26
C ASN A 84 7.00 7.52 3.07
N GLY A 85 7.16 6.23 3.37
CA GLY A 85 6.92 5.12 2.45
C GLY A 85 5.45 4.68 2.47
N LEU A 86 5.11 3.66 1.67
CA LEU A 86 3.75 3.15 1.50
C LEU A 86 3.65 1.70 1.99
N HIS A 87 2.71 1.46 2.91
CA HIS A 87 2.52 0.17 3.57
C HIS A 87 1.08 -0.32 3.45
N VAL A 88 0.91 -1.63 3.30
CA VAL A 88 -0.40 -2.29 3.23
C VAL A 88 -0.49 -3.37 4.30
N TYR A 89 -1.64 -3.43 4.96
CA TYR A 89 -2.04 -4.51 5.84
C TYR A 89 -3.31 -5.13 5.27
N ALA A 90 -3.46 -6.45 5.38
CA ALA A 90 -4.69 -7.13 5.03
C ALA A 90 -5.02 -8.25 6.01
N SER A 91 -6.30 -8.60 6.16
CA SER A 91 -6.73 -9.75 6.95
C SER A 91 -6.68 -11.08 6.20
N ALA A 92 -6.41 -11.05 4.89
CA ALA A 92 -6.14 -12.22 4.05
C ALA A 92 -5.18 -11.84 2.92
N ALA A 93 -4.71 -12.82 2.15
CA ALA A 93 -3.70 -12.55 1.14
C ALA A 93 -4.23 -11.68 -0.02
N VAL A 94 -3.52 -10.59 -0.32
CA VAL A 94 -3.85 -9.62 -1.39
C VAL A 94 -2.60 -9.25 -2.19
N SER A 95 -2.77 -8.85 -3.44
CA SER A 95 -1.69 -8.22 -4.20
C SER A 95 -1.72 -6.71 -3.98
N ALA A 96 -0.59 -6.09 -3.70
CA ALA A 96 -0.46 -4.63 -3.68
C ALA A 96 0.60 -4.18 -4.70
N VAL A 97 0.24 -3.24 -5.56
CA VAL A 97 1.12 -2.71 -6.62
C VAL A 97 1.06 -1.20 -6.60
N ALA A 98 2.23 -0.56 -6.54
CA ALA A 98 2.37 0.89 -6.57
C ALA A 98 3.19 1.34 -7.78
N TYR A 99 2.71 2.36 -8.49
CA TYR A 99 3.34 2.90 -9.70
C TYR A 99 3.05 4.40 -9.84
N GLY A 100 3.87 5.11 -10.61
CA GLY A 100 3.65 6.54 -10.85
C GLY A 100 4.84 7.27 -11.45
N ILE A 101 4.99 8.54 -11.06
CA ILE A 101 6.05 9.45 -11.52
C ILE A 101 6.90 9.98 -10.35
N ASP A 102 8.21 10.15 -10.57
CA ASP A 102 9.14 10.67 -9.58
C ASP A 102 10.00 11.83 -10.11
N SER A 103 10.53 12.64 -9.19
CA SER A 103 11.47 13.73 -9.51
C SER A 103 12.84 13.19 -9.89
#